data_AF-A0A1D2I4E1-F1
#
_entry.id   AF-A0A1D2I4E1-F1
#
_cell.length_a   1.000
_cell.length_b   1.000
_cell.length_c   1.000
_cell.angle_alpha   90.00
_cell.angle_beta   90.00
_cell.angle_gamma   90.00
#
_symmetry.space_group_name_H-M   'P 1'
#
loop_
_entity.id
_entity.type
_entity.pdbx_description
1 polymer ?
#
loop_
_entity_poly.entity_id
_entity_poly.type
_entity_poly.pdbx_seq_one_letter_code
_entity_poly.pdbx_strand_id
1 'polypeptide(L)'
;MTAPEPRALPGPVSAIRLTYSCEQSWWDTGEDEPEIWHVAADLYDLEGDTSVEHVGGFEFYRADPYATRDLFGVLDGYDGDVGVIAESILDPSTGHFRDDLDEYAEPFGSGMLLLNSAQLTRPWRGFGVGAVLAGKAIARLGAGARGAACYPSPLDRTGLKDDAAHDRAVSALQHTWSRLGFRPYRDHGVYVLNLGTTALGEALPSLTERIEALPQPDREEWEAGLPRGALCP
;
A
#
# COMPACT_ATOMS: atom_id res chain seq x y z
N MET A 1 35.32 -16.27 -1.31
CA MET A 1 34.35 -15.16 -1.46
C MET A 1 33.41 -15.24 -0.27
N THR A 2 33.64 -14.39 0.73
CA THR A 2 32.72 -14.21 1.87
C THR A 2 31.40 -13.66 1.32
N ALA A 3 30.27 -14.24 1.74
CA ALA A 3 28.96 -13.68 1.41
C ALA A 3 28.90 -12.23 1.91
N PRO A 4 28.31 -11.29 1.16
CA PRO A 4 28.13 -9.92 1.62
C PRO A 4 27.34 -9.95 2.94
N GLU A 5 27.79 -9.18 3.93
CA GLU A 5 27.07 -9.07 5.20
C GLU A 5 25.64 -8.59 4.95
N PRO A 6 24.63 -9.19 5.60
CA PRO A 6 23.25 -8.78 5.43
C PRO A 6 23.10 -7.33 5.89
N ARG A 7 22.52 -6.50 5.01
CA ARG A 7 22.27 -5.08 5.32
C ARG A 7 21.32 -4.99 6.51
N ALA A 8 21.69 -4.22 7.53
CA ALA A 8 20.84 -3.99 8.69
C ALA A 8 19.73 -2.97 8.40
N LEU A 9 18.58 -3.14 9.04
CA LEU A 9 17.48 -2.18 9.03
C LEU A 9 17.90 -0.86 9.71
N PRO A 10 17.37 0.30 9.26
CA PRO A 10 17.73 1.60 9.85
C PRO A 10 17.27 1.77 11.30
N GLY A 11 16.23 1.03 11.70
CA GLY A 11 15.68 1.05 13.06
C GLY A 11 14.88 -0.24 13.35
N PRO A 12 14.42 -0.41 14.60
CA PRO A 12 13.69 -1.59 15.02
C PRO A 12 12.26 -1.58 14.46
N VAL A 13 11.87 -2.60 13.71
CA VAL A 13 10.54 -2.64 13.07
C VAL A 13 9.38 -2.69 14.08
N SER A 14 9.66 -3.15 15.30
CA SER A 14 8.71 -3.14 16.42
C SER A 14 8.35 -1.73 16.93
N ALA A 15 9.13 -0.71 16.56
CA ALA A 15 8.86 0.68 16.90
C ALA A 15 8.02 1.40 15.83
N ILE A 16 7.77 0.76 14.68
CA ILE A 16 6.95 1.34 13.62
C ILE A 16 5.48 1.28 14.03
N ARG A 17 4.78 2.41 13.91
CA ARG A 17 3.32 2.50 14.04
C ARG A 17 2.73 2.97 12.73
N LEU A 18 1.49 2.55 12.47
CA LEU A 18 0.70 3.00 11.34
C LEU A 18 -0.39 3.94 11.83
N THR A 19 -0.38 5.18 11.33
CA THR A 19 -1.43 6.18 11.55
C THR A 19 -2.34 6.22 10.33
N TYR A 20 -3.64 6.10 10.53
CA TYR A 20 -4.65 6.10 9.48
C TYR A 20 -5.45 7.41 9.58
N SER A 21 -5.47 8.21 8.53
CA SER A 21 -6.25 9.45 8.46
C SER A 21 -7.12 9.49 7.22
N CYS A 22 -8.29 10.09 7.37
CA CYS A 22 -9.21 10.44 6.30
C CYS A 22 -9.74 11.84 6.61
N GLU A 23 -9.68 12.74 5.64
CA GLU A 23 -10.16 14.11 5.77
C GLU A 23 -11.40 14.29 4.91
N GLN A 24 -12.46 14.83 5.51
CA GLN A 24 -13.72 15.13 4.82
C GLN A 24 -14.22 16.50 5.27
N SER A 25 -14.76 17.25 4.31
CA SER A 25 -15.43 18.51 4.62
C SER A 25 -16.75 18.23 5.31
N TRP A 26 -17.05 18.91 6.41
CA TRP A 26 -18.28 18.63 7.19
C TRP A 26 -19.58 18.94 6.44
N TRP A 27 -19.52 19.79 5.39
CA TRP A 27 -20.65 20.13 4.52
C TRP A 27 -20.78 19.19 3.32
N ASP A 28 -19.76 18.37 3.08
CA ASP A 28 -19.79 17.35 2.05
C ASP A 28 -20.46 16.11 2.63
N THR A 29 -21.49 15.63 1.96
CA THR A 29 -22.21 14.42 2.37
C THR A 29 -21.45 13.15 2.00
N GLY A 30 -20.32 13.26 1.28
CA GLY A 30 -19.57 12.14 0.74
C GLY A 30 -20.33 11.40 -0.36
N GLU A 31 -21.35 12.06 -0.93
CA GLU A 31 -22.07 11.56 -2.08
C GLU A 31 -21.20 11.89 -3.31
N ASP A 32 -20.89 10.89 -4.13
CA ASP A 32 -20.12 11.03 -5.37
C ASP A 32 -18.59 11.23 -5.27
N GLU A 33 -17.97 11.25 -4.08
CA GLU A 33 -16.50 11.25 -3.92
C GLU A 33 -15.98 9.95 -3.27
N PRO A 34 -14.80 9.43 -3.67
CA PRO A 34 -14.22 8.26 -3.05
C PRO A 34 -13.62 8.64 -1.70
N GLU A 35 -13.77 7.76 -0.70
CA GLU A 35 -13.11 7.95 0.58
C GLU A 35 -11.59 7.74 0.42
N ILE A 36 -10.81 8.80 0.58
CA ILE A 36 -9.35 8.76 0.49
C ILE A 36 -8.74 8.57 1.88
N TRP A 37 -7.92 7.54 2.01
CA TRP A 37 -7.20 7.18 3.23
C TRP A 37 -5.70 7.37 3.04
N HIS A 38 -5.11 8.14 3.94
CA HIS A 38 -3.66 8.23 4.07
C HIS A 38 -3.20 7.35 5.23
N VAL A 39 -2.16 6.55 4.99
CA VAL A 39 -1.54 5.71 6.01
C VAL A 39 -0.07 6.10 6.12
N ALA A 40 0.29 6.72 7.24
CA ALA A 40 1.67 7.05 7.55
C ALA A 40 2.30 5.93 8.39
N ALA A 41 3.54 5.58 8.08
CA ALA A 41 4.37 4.67 8.85
C ALA A 41 5.52 5.47 9.46
N ASP A 42 5.56 5.50 10.79
CA ASP A 42 6.52 6.30 11.54
C ASP A 42 7.12 5.48 12.68
N LEU A 43 8.40 5.73 12.96
CA LEU A 43 9.06 5.21 14.15
C LEU A 43 8.70 6.06 15.35
N TYR A 44 8.36 5.41 16.46
CA TYR A 44 8.10 6.06 17.74
C TYR A 44 9.15 5.65 18.78
N ASP A 45 9.40 6.55 19.73
CA ASP A 45 10.17 6.25 20.94
C ASP A 45 9.49 5.18 21.82
N LEU A 46 10.19 4.72 22.87
CA LEU A 46 9.70 3.71 23.82
C LEU A 46 8.49 4.22 24.61
N GLU A 47 8.45 5.53 24.90
CA GLU A 47 7.30 6.17 25.52
C GLU A 47 6.08 6.15 24.58
N GLY A 48 6.34 6.23 23.27
CA GLY A 48 5.33 6.15 22.23
C GLY A 48 4.65 7.47 21.91
N ASP A 49 5.19 8.59 22.39
CA ASP A 49 4.54 9.90 22.32
C ASP A 49 5.07 10.74 21.17
N THR A 50 6.30 10.47 20.71
CA THR A 50 6.94 11.26 19.64
C THR A 50 7.31 10.39 18.44
N SER A 51 6.91 10.83 17.24
CA SER A 51 7.44 10.30 15.98
C SER A 51 8.85 10.82 15.77
N VAL A 52 9.83 9.92 15.61
CA VAL A 52 11.25 10.25 15.50
C VAL A 52 11.77 10.16 14.07
N GLU A 53 11.15 9.33 13.23
CA GLU A 53 11.53 9.17 11.83
C GLU A 53 10.33 8.68 10.99
N HIS A 54 10.13 9.31 9.84
CA HIS A 54 9.17 8.85 8.85
C HIS A 54 9.74 7.69 8.02
N VAL A 55 9.06 6.54 8.04
CA VAL A 55 9.43 5.33 7.29
C VAL A 55 8.83 5.34 5.90
N GLY A 56 7.58 5.79 5.76
CA GLY A 56 6.89 5.85 4.49
C GLY A 56 5.40 6.14 4.61
N GLY A 57 4.74 6.30 3.45
CA GLY A 57 3.32 6.58 3.35
C GLY A 57 2.63 5.74 2.27
N PHE A 58 1.34 5.52 2.47
CA PHE A 58 0.46 4.84 1.53
C PHE A 58 -0.81 5.65 1.36
N GLU A 59 -1.36 5.63 0.15
CA GLU A 59 -2.63 6.27 -0.16
C GLU A 59 -3.58 5.25 -0.77
N PHE A 60 -4.78 5.20 -0.22
CA PHE A 60 -5.82 4.27 -0.64
C PHE A 60 -7.11 5.01 -0.96
N TYR A 61 -7.81 4.54 -1.99
CA TYR A 61 -9.14 5.02 -2.37
C TYR A 61 -10.13 3.90 -2.10
N ARG A 62 -11.22 4.20 -1.40
CA ARG A 62 -12.34 3.27 -1.28
C ARG A 62 -13.31 3.51 -2.43
N ALA A 63 -13.35 2.57 -3.35
CA ALA A 63 -14.21 2.61 -4.53
C ALA A 63 -15.43 1.72 -4.31
N ASP A 64 -16.62 2.31 -4.20
CA ASP A 64 -17.89 1.58 -4.11
C ASP A 64 -18.81 1.98 -5.27
N PRO A 65 -19.12 1.07 -6.22
CA PRO A 65 -19.96 1.38 -7.38
C PRO A 65 -21.41 1.66 -7.03
N TYR A 66 -21.82 1.45 -5.77
CA TYR A 66 -23.16 1.81 -5.28
C TYR A 66 -23.18 3.14 -4.53
N ALA A 67 -22.02 3.73 -4.23
CA ALA A 67 -21.92 5.03 -3.56
C ALA A 67 -22.03 6.22 -4.52
N THR A 68 -21.81 6.01 -5.82
CA THR A 68 -21.87 7.06 -6.85
C THR A 68 -22.46 6.56 -8.15
N ARG A 69 -23.02 7.46 -8.95
CA ARG A 69 -23.58 7.15 -10.28
C ARG A 69 -22.52 7.03 -11.38
N ASP A 70 -21.32 7.57 -11.18
CA ASP A 70 -20.24 7.55 -12.17
C ASP A 70 -18.87 7.34 -11.49
N LEU A 71 -18.68 6.15 -10.90
CA LEU A 71 -17.43 5.82 -10.21
C LEU A 71 -16.22 5.90 -11.14
N PHE A 72 -16.40 5.57 -12.42
CA PHE A 72 -15.32 5.66 -13.41
C PHE A 72 -14.88 7.11 -13.61
N GLY A 73 -15.83 8.02 -13.90
CA GLY A 73 -15.52 9.44 -14.10
C GLY A 73 -14.93 10.09 -12.85
N VAL A 74 -15.40 9.69 -11.67
CA VAL A 74 -14.83 10.12 -10.39
C VAL A 74 -13.37 9.70 -10.28
N LEU A 75 -13.07 8.40 -10.40
CA LEU A 75 -11.71 7.88 -10.24
C LEU A 75 -10.72 8.38 -11.30
N ASP A 76 -11.15 8.49 -12.56
CA ASP A 76 -10.34 9.05 -13.67
C ASP A 76 -9.99 10.53 -13.44
N GLY A 77 -10.85 11.27 -12.73
CA GLY A 77 -10.64 12.68 -12.41
C GLY A 77 -9.58 12.95 -11.32
N TYR A 78 -9.27 11.98 -10.45
CA TYR A 78 -8.31 12.19 -9.35
C TYR A 78 -6.86 11.97 -9.77
N ASP A 79 -6.55 10.84 -10.38
CA ASP A 79 -5.17 10.46 -10.74
C ASP A 79 -5.17 9.50 -11.94
N GLY A 80 -4.20 9.66 -12.85
CA GLY A 80 -4.10 8.84 -14.06
C GLY A 80 -3.85 7.36 -13.80
N ASP A 81 -3.09 7.00 -12.75
CA ASP A 81 -2.87 5.60 -12.37
C ASP A 81 -4.14 5.00 -11.76
N VAL A 82 -4.94 5.80 -11.04
CA VAL A 82 -6.27 5.41 -10.54
C VAL A 82 -7.26 5.22 -11.69
N GLY A 83 -7.21 6.06 -12.73
CA GLY A 83 -7.98 5.90 -13.96
C GLY A 83 -7.69 4.57 -14.67
N VAL A 84 -6.41 4.17 -14.76
CA VAL A 84 -6.01 2.85 -15.32
C VAL A 84 -6.58 1.68 -14.50
N ILE A 85 -6.57 1.81 -13.17
CA ILE A 85 -7.19 0.83 -12.28
C ILE A 85 -8.71 0.77 -12.53
N ALA A 86 -9.38 1.93 -12.58
CA ALA A 86 -10.82 2.04 -12.82
C ALA A 86 -11.23 1.43 -14.16
N GLU A 87 -10.52 1.74 -15.25
CA GLU A 87 -10.75 1.17 -16.59
C GLU A 87 -10.66 -0.36 -16.57
N SER A 88 -9.73 -0.88 -15.79
CA SER A 88 -9.51 -2.32 -15.69
C SER A 88 -10.66 -3.01 -14.94
N ILE A 89 -11.07 -2.47 -13.79
CA ILE A 89 -11.99 -3.16 -12.85
C ILE A 89 -13.46 -2.83 -13.06
N LEU A 90 -13.80 -1.69 -13.67
CA LEU A 90 -15.18 -1.27 -13.91
C LEU A 90 -15.60 -1.52 -15.35
N ASP A 91 -16.87 -1.87 -15.55
CA ASP A 91 -17.49 -1.87 -16.86
C ASP A 91 -17.89 -0.43 -17.25
N PRO A 92 -17.34 0.12 -18.36
CA PRO A 92 -17.62 1.52 -18.75
C PRO A 92 -19.07 1.79 -19.13
N SER A 93 -19.86 0.74 -19.44
CA SER A 93 -21.27 0.88 -19.81
C SER A 93 -22.21 0.88 -18.62
N THR A 94 -21.83 0.23 -17.52
CA THR A 94 -22.68 0.11 -16.31
C THR A 94 -22.14 0.85 -15.09
N GLY A 95 -20.85 1.17 -15.04
CA GLY A 95 -20.18 1.73 -13.86
C GLY A 95 -19.99 0.72 -12.72
N HIS A 96 -20.42 -0.54 -12.89
CA HIS A 96 -20.25 -1.60 -11.91
C HIS A 96 -18.93 -2.35 -12.11
N PHE A 97 -18.54 -3.16 -11.12
CA PHE A 97 -17.44 -4.10 -11.32
C PHE A 97 -17.77 -5.07 -12.45
N ARG A 98 -16.73 -5.49 -13.17
CA ARG A 98 -16.87 -6.43 -14.28
C ARG A 98 -17.20 -7.84 -13.77
N ASP A 99 -17.97 -8.59 -14.55
CA ASP A 99 -18.46 -9.92 -14.17
C ASP A 99 -17.34 -10.92 -13.80
N ASP A 100 -16.20 -10.88 -14.49
CA ASP A 100 -15.05 -11.75 -14.20
C ASP A 100 -14.33 -11.37 -12.90
N LEU A 101 -14.34 -10.09 -12.54
CA LEU A 101 -13.89 -9.64 -11.23
C LEU A 101 -14.87 -10.05 -10.14
N ASP A 102 -16.17 -10.02 -10.44
CA ASP A 102 -17.22 -10.47 -9.54
C ASP A 102 -17.11 -11.96 -9.20
N GLU A 103 -16.81 -12.78 -10.22
CA GLU A 103 -16.54 -14.21 -10.07
C GLU A 103 -15.23 -14.46 -9.30
N TYR A 104 -14.17 -13.70 -9.60
CA TYR A 104 -12.88 -13.86 -8.93
C TYR A 104 -12.91 -13.45 -7.46
N ALA A 105 -13.59 -12.36 -7.13
CA ALA A 105 -13.73 -11.81 -5.80
C ALA A 105 -15.21 -11.88 -5.38
N GLU A 106 -15.66 -13.08 -4.96
CA GLU A 106 -17.03 -13.33 -4.49
C GLU A 106 -17.53 -12.16 -3.62
N PRO A 107 -18.79 -11.73 -3.76
CA PRO A 107 -19.29 -10.50 -3.14
C PRO A 107 -19.53 -10.69 -1.63
N PHE A 108 -18.46 -10.62 -0.83
CA PHE A 108 -18.54 -10.43 0.63
C PHE A 108 -18.49 -8.93 1.02
N GLY A 109 -18.32 -8.03 0.05
CA GLY A 109 -18.35 -6.58 0.20
C GLY A 109 -18.74 -5.88 -1.10
N SER A 110 -19.25 -4.65 -1.01
CA SER A 110 -19.72 -3.86 -2.15
C SER A 110 -18.59 -3.10 -2.86
N GLY A 111 -17.54 -2.72 -2.13
CA GLY A 111 -16.46 -1.88 -2.65
C GLY A 111 -15.11 -2.59 -2.81
N MET A 112 -14.14 -1.88 -3.37
CA MET A 112 -12.74 -2.25 -3.49
C MET A 112 -11.83 -1.17 -2.89
N LEU A 113 -10.67 -1.60 -2.40
CA LEU A 113 -9.61 -0.70 -1.96
C LEU A 113 -8.58 -0.52 -3.08
N LEU A 114 -8.42 0.68 -3.62
CA LEU A 114 -7.41 0.96 -4.64
C LEU A 114 -6.17 1.52 -3.94
N LEU A 115 -5.06 0.80 -3.99
CA LEU A 115 -3.77 1.32 -3.54
C LEU A 115 -3.23 2.23 -4.64
N ASN A 116 -3.33 3.55 -4.44
CA ASN A 116 -2.86 4.54 -5.40
C ASN A 116 -1.34 4.69 -5.32
N SER A 117 -0.81 4.94 -4.13
CA SER A 117 0.63 5.15 -3.95
C SER A 117 1.19 4.44 -2.73
N ALA A 118 2.44 3.97 -2.86
CA ALA A 118 3.20 3.36 -1.79
C ALA A 118 4.65 3.89 -1.85
N GLN A 119 5.03 4.69 -0.84
CA GLN A 119 6.30 5.39 -0.81
C GLN A 119 7.06 5.08 0.47
N LEU A 120 8.26 4.54 0.34
CA LEU A 120 9.17 4.32 1.47
C LEU A 120 10.30 5.34 1.38
N THR A 121 10.78 5.83 2.52
CA THR A 121 12.00 6.65 2.56
C THR A 121 13.20 5.79 2.15
N ARG A 122 14.21 6.43 1.55
CA ARG A 122 15.33 5.71 0.92
C ARG A 122 16.02 4.68 1.83
N PRO A 123 16.27 4.94 3.13
CA PRO A 123 16.91 3.97 4.02
C PRO A 123 16.13 2.65 4.15
N TRP A 124 14.80 2.70 4.08
CA TRP A 124 13.91 1.55 4.32
C TRP A 124 13.59 0.73 3.05
N ARG A 125 14.00 1.21 1.87
CA ARG A 125 13.74 0.51 0.58
C ARG A 125 14.60 -0.73 0.41
N GLY A 126 14.05 -1.77 -0.20
CA GLY A 126 14.80 -2.99 -0.57
C GLY A 126 14.83 -4.08 0.50
N PHE A 127 14.26 -3.84 1.68
CA PHE A 127 14.10 -4.87 2.72
C PHE A 127 12.79 -5.65 2.60
N GLY A 128 11.79 -5.11 1.89
CA GLY A 128 10.43 -5.67 1.85
C GLY A 128 9.48 -5.09 2.91
N VAL A 129 9.96 -4.17 3.76
CA VAL A 129 9.16 -3.49 4.80
C VAL A 129 7.90 -2.85 4.22
N GLY A 130 8.01 -2.14 3.09
CA GLY A 130 6.87 -1.50 2.45
C GLY A 130 5.73 -2.44 2.09
N ALA A 131 6.04 -3.67 1.67
CA ALA A 131 5.02 -4.68 1.37
C ALA A 131 4.29 -5.14 2.62
N VAL A 132 5.01 -5.36 3.72
CA VAL A 132 4.42 -5.73 5.02
C VAL A 132 3.53 -4.61 5.55
N LEU A 133 4.00 -3.36 5.50
CA LEU A 133 3.23 -2.20 5.96
C LEU A 133 1.97 -1.98 5.11
N ALA A 134 2.09 -2.02 3.78
CA ALA A 134 0.94 -1.95 2.88
C ALA A 134 -0.04 -3.11 3.12
N GLY A 135 0.46 -4.33 3.30
CA GLY A 135 -0.37 -5.50 3.60
C GLY A 135 -1.13 -5.37 4.93
N LYS A 136 -0.50 -4.83 5.97
CA LYS A 136 -1.16 -4.51 7.26
C LYS A 136 -2.22 -3.42 7.07
N ALA A 137 -1.93 -2.38 6.27
CA ALA A 137 -2.88 -1.34 5.96
C ALA A 137 -4.10 -1.87 5.18
N ILE A 138 -3.89 -2.70 4.16
CA ILE A 138 -4.94 -3.38 3.40
C ILE A 138 -5.78 -4.27 4.32
N ALA A 139 -5.15 -5.05 5.20
CA ALA A 139 -5.89 -5.89 6.15
C ALA A 139 -6.78 -5.07 7.10
N ARG A 140 -6.35 -3.85 7.45
CA ARG A 140 -7.11 -2.94 8.33
C ARG A 140 -8.24 -2.21 7.60
N LEU A 141 -7.94 -1.64 6.44
CA LEU A 141 -8.86 -0.80 5.64
C LEU A 141 -9.80 -1.63 4.77
N GLY A 142 -9.41 -2.85 4.40
CA GLY A 142 -10.19 -3.75 3.55
C GLY A 142 -11.44 -4.33 4.22
N ALA A 143 -11.76 -3.94 5.46
CA ALA A 143 -12.99 -4.35 6.12
C ALA A 143 -14.23 -3.88 5.33
N GLY A 144 -15.01 -4.85 4.84
CA GLY A 144 -16.19 -4.60 4.00
C GLY A 144 -15.87 -4.33 2.53
N ALA A 145 -14.60 -4.43 2.11
CA ALA A 145 -14.20 -4.42 0.71
C ALA A 145 -14.02 -5.86 0.21
N ARG A 146 -14.43 -6.13 -1.03
CA ARG A 146 -14.27 -7.45 -1.67
C ARG A 146 -12.83 -7.76 -2.08
N GLY A 147 -12.01 -6.73 -2.21
CA GLY A 147 -10.70 -6.86 -2.80
C GLY A 147 -9.91 -5.57 -2.70
N ALA A 148 -8.63 -5.68 -3.07
CA ALA A 148 -7.78 -4.53 -3.30
C ALA A 148 -7.20 -4.57 -4.73
N ALA A 149 -7.00 -3.42 -5.35
CA ALA A 149 -6.34 -3.30 -6.65
C ALA A 149 -5.18 -2.32 -6.59
N CYS A 150 -4.17 -2.53 -7.42
CA CYS A 150 -3.07 -1.58 -7.61
C CYS A 150 -2.53 -1.65 -9.04
N TYR A 151 -1.86 -0.59 -9.47
CA TYR A 151 -1.08 -0.57 -10.70
C TYR A 151 0.42 -0.52 -10.36
N PRO A 152 1.17 -1.64 -10.49
CA PRO A 152 2.58 -1.72 -10.09
C PRO A 152 3.53 -0.91 -10.98
N SER A 153 3.54 0.40 -10.82
CA SER A 153 4.41 1.33 -11.56
C SER A 153 5.30 2.14 -10.60
N PRO A 154 6.57 2.42 -10.96
CA PRO A 154 7.40 3.37 -10.22
C PRO A 154 6.79 4.78 -10.27
N LEU A 155 6.58 5.38 -9.10
CA LEU A 155 6.01 6.74 -8.96
C LEU A 155 6.89 7.83 -9.59
N ASP A 156 8.21 7.72 -9.49
CA ASP A 156 9.15 8.64 -10.15
C ASP A 156 9.78 7.97 -11.38
N ARG A 157 9.23 8.27 -12.55
CA ARG A 157 9.77 7.79 -13.83
C ARG A 157 11.03 8.55 -14.25
N THR A 158 11.23 9.77 -13.77
CA THR A 158 12.35 10.64 -14.18
C THR A 158 13.68 10.24 -13.54
N GLY A 159 13.64 9.57 -12.40
CA GLY A 159 14.82 9.02 -11.72
C GLY A 159 15.42 7.75 -12.36
N LEU A 160 14.77 7.19 -13.38
CA LEU A 160 15.20 5.97 -14.06
C LEU A 160 16.05 6.31 -15.29
N LYS A 161 17.20 5.64 -15.39
CA LYS A 161 18.23 5.96 -16.40
C LYS A 161 17.85 5.57 -17.82
N ASP A 162 17.05 4.51 -17.97
CA ASP A 162 16.63 3.92 -19.23
C ASP A 162 15.37 3.04 -19.04
N ASP A 163 14.78 2.62 -20.16
CA ASP A 163 13.60 1.75 -20.18
C ASP A 163 13.88 0.40 -19.48
N ALA A 164 15.09 -0.15 -19.60
CA ALA A 164 15.44 -1.40 -18.94
C ALA A 164 15.46 -1.27 -17.41
N ALA A 165 15.81 -0.11 -16.85
CA ALA A 165 15.72 0.18 -15.43
C ALA A 165 14.27 0.33 -14.99
N HIS A 166 13.41 0.90 -15.84
CA HIS A 166 11.97 0.94 -15.62
C HIS A 166 11.36 -0.47 -15.57
N ASP A 167 11.65 -1.31 -16.56
CA ASP A 167 11.13 -2.68 -16.63
C ASP A 167 11.56 -3.53 -15.43
N ARG A 168 12.81 -3.37 -14.98
CA ARG A 168 13.30 -4.03 -13.75
C ARG A 168 12.56 -3.54 -12.51
N ALA A 169 12.26 -2.24 -12.42
CA ALA A 169 11.53 -1.68 -11.30
C ALA A 169 10.07 -2.16 -11.28
N VAL A 170 9.39 -2.15 -12.43
CA VAL A 170 8.04 -2.71 -12.60
C VAL A 170 8.03 -4.20 -12.21
N SER A 171 8.97 -4.99 -12.73
CA SER A 171 9.08 -6.43 -12.40
C SER A 171 9.29 -6.66 -10.90
N ALA A 172 10.10 -5.82 -10.24
CA ALA A 172 10.32 -5.91 -8.80
C ALA A 172 9.06 -5.56 -7.99
N LEU A 173 8.29 -4.55 -8.43
CA LEU A 173 7.01 -4.19 -7.81
C LEU A 173 5.98 -5.31 -8.00
N GLN A 174 5.83 -5.83 -9.22
CA GLN A 174 4.95 -6.97 -9.53
C GLN A 174 5.27 -8.19 -8.66
N HIS A 175 6.54 -8.54 -8.51
CA HIS A 175 6.97 -9.63 -7.63
C HIS A 175 6.64 -9.34 -6.16
N THR A 176 6.83 -8.08 -5.74
CA THR A 176 6.53 -7.65 -4.36
C THR A 176 5.03 -7.79 -4.04
N TRP A 177 4.15 -7.30 -4.91
CA TRP A 177 2.70 -7.41 -4.72
C TRP A 177 2.22 -8.86 -4.83
N SER A 178 2.79 -9.64 -5.74
CA SER A 178 2.46 -11.07 -5.88
C SER A 178 2.70 -11.86 -4.59
N ARG A 179 3.73 -11.49 -3.83
CA ARG A 179 4.02 -12.11 -2.52
C ARG A 179 2.96 -11.84 -1.46
N LEU A 180 2.15 -10.79 -1.60
CA LEU A 180 1.00 -10.49 -0.75
C LEU A 180 -0.29 -11.17 -1.21
N GLY A 181 -0.25 -11.89 -2.34
CA GLY A 181 -1.41 -12.58 -2.92
C GLY A 181 -2.09 -11.81 -4.06
N PHE A 182 -1.59 -10.64 -4.45
CA PHE A 182 -2.07 -9.96 -5.66
C PHE A 182 -1.77 -10.80 -6.90
N ARG A 183 -2.67 -10.76 -7.88
CA ARG A 183 -2.50 -11.45 -9.16
C ARG A 183 -2.69 -10.47 -10.32
N PRO A 184 -1.97 -10.63 -11.44
CA PRO A 184 -2.26 -9.89 -12.65
C PRO A 184 -3.74 -10.06 -13.02
N TYR A 185 -4.40 -8.95 -13.31
CA TYR A 185 -5.79 -8.89 -13.70
C TYR A 185 -5.89 -8.21 -15.05
N ARG A 186 -6.23 -8.99 -16.07
CA ARG A 186 -6.28 -8.58 -17.49
C ARG A 186 -4.94 -7.98 -17.97
N ASP A 187 -4.95 -7.43 -19.18
CA ASP A 187 -3.72 -7.04 -19.89
C ASP A 187 -3.23 -5.61 -19.58
N HIS A 188 -3.96 -4.84 -18.76
CA HIS A 188 -3.64 -3.43 -18.46
C HIS A 188 -2.60 -3.25 -17.33
N GLY A 189 -1.97 -4.34 -16.89
CA GLY A 189 -0.94 -4.30 -15.86
C GLY A 189 -1.45 -4.08 -14.43
N VAL A 190 -2.77 -4.06 -14.24
CA VAL A 190 -3.42 -3.96 -12.93
C VAL A 190 -3.34 -5.29 -12.20
N TYR A 191 -3.15 -5.22 -10.89
CA TYR A 191 -3.07 -6.38 -10.00
C TYR A 191 -4.21 -6.33 -8.99
N VAL A 192 -4.86 -7.47 -8.76
CA VAL A 192 -5.99 -7.60 -7.85
C VAL A 192 -5.71 -8.64 -6.77
N LEU A 193 -6.02 -8.29 -5.53
CA LEU A 193 -6.05 -9.14 -4.36
C LEU A 193 -7.51 -9.40 -3.97
N ASN A 194 -7.92 -10.67 -3.92
CA ASN A 194 -9.21 -11.07 -3.37
C ASN A 194 -9.10 -11.19 -1.83
N LEU A 195 -9.79 -10.29 -1.12
CA LEU A 195 -9.76 -10.23 0.35
C LEU A 195 -10.65 -11.30 1.03
N GLY A 196 -11.43 -12.05 0.26
CA GLY A 196 -12.30 -13.13 0.72
C GLY A 196 -11.57 -14.46 0.79
N THR A 197 -10.35 -14.51 0.27
CA THR A 197 -9.46 -15.66 0.39
C THR A 197 -8.53 -15.50 1.59
N THR A 198 -7.87 -16.59 1.97
CA THR A 198 -6.83 -16.57 3.00
C THR A 198 -5.48 -16.03 2.49
N ALA A 199 -5.36 -15.67 1.21
CA ALA A 199 -4.07 -15.35 0.57
C ALA A 199 -3.28 -14.25 1.31
N LEU A 200 -3.94 -13.14 1.65
CA LEU A 200 -3.29 -12.07 2.42
C LEU A 200 -2.95 -12.53 3.84
N GLY A 201 -3.88 -13.24 4.49
CA GLY A 201 -3.73 -13.74 5.86
C GLY A 201 -2.62 -14.79 6.02
N GLU A 202 -2.32 -15.56 4.98
CA GLU A 202 -1.22 -16.53 4.94
C GLU A 202 0.11 -15.86 4.58
N ALA A 203 0.09 -14.92 3.62
CA ALA A 203 1.29 -14.21 3.19
C ALA A 203 1.85 -13.30 4.28
N LEU A 204 0.99 -12.55 4.97
CA LEU A 204 1.42 -11.45 5.84
C LEU A 204 2.25 -11.92 7.05
N PRO A 205 1.90 -13.01 7.78
CA PRO A 205 2.74 -13.53 8.86
C PRO A 205 4.12 -13.97 8.37
N SER A 206 4.18 -14.71 7.26
CA SER A 206 5.46 -15.16 6.67
C SER A 206 6.34 -14.00 6.21
N LEU A 207 5.74 -12.93 5.66
CA LEU A 207 6.49 -11.74 5.29
C LEU A 207 6.96 -10.96 6.52
N THR A 208 6.13 -10.86 7.55
CA THR A 208 6.45 -10.18 8.82
C THR A 208 7.62 -10.87 9.51
N GLU A 209 7.58 -12.19 9.65
CA GLU A 209 8.64 -12.99 10.27
C GLU A 209 9.99 -12.79 9.55
N ARG A 210 9.99 -12.74 8.21
CA ARG A 210 11.21 -12.48 7.42
C ARG A 210 11.81 -11.10 7.70
N ILE A 211 10.96 -10.09 7.91
CA ILE A 211 11.41 -8.74 8.23
C ILE A 211 11.94 -8.67 9.65
N GLU A 212 11.25 -9.29 10.62
CA GLU A 212 11.67 -9.34 12.02
C GLU A 212 12.99 -10.09 12.21
N ALA A 213 13.29 -11.07 11.34
CA ALA A 213 14.54 -11.81 11.33
C ALA A 213 15.72 -11.06 10.69
N LEU A 214 15.51 -9.89 10.05
CA LEU A 214 16.60 -9.10 9.51
C LEU A 214 17.44 -8.48 10.65
N PRO A 215 18.76 -8.30 10.44
CA PRO A 215 19.58 -7.57 11.40
C PRO A 215 18.99 -6.17 11.61
N GLN A 216 18.76 -5.79 12.86
CA GLN A 216 18.21 -4.51 13.27
C GLN A 216 18.82 -4.12 14.61
N PRO A 217 18.95 -2.82 14.90
CA PRO A 217 19.50 -2.39 16.18
C PRO A 217 18.56 -2.81 17.32
N ASP A 218 19.14 -3.04 18.51
CA ASP A 218 18.34 -3.21 19.72
C ASP A 218 17.52 -1.94 19.95
N ARG A 219 16.27 -2.10 20.43
CA ARG A 219 15.34 -0.97 20.55
C ARG A 219 15.81 0.04 21.59
N GLU A 220 16.32 -0.41 22.73
CA GLU A 220 16.78 0.48 23.80
C GLU A 220 18.06 1.19 23.39
N GLU A 221 19.00 0.47 22.73
CA GLU A 221 20.25 1.05 22.24
C GLU A 221 20.02 2.05 21.10
N TRP A 222 19.11 1.73 20.17
CA TRP A 222 18.73 2.61 19.07
C TRP A 222 18.18 3.93 19.59
N GLU A 223 17.29 3.89 20.57
CA GLU A 223 16.69 5.08 21.16
C GLU A 223 17.69 5.90 21.97
N ALA A 224 18.57 5.25 22.74
CA ALA A 224 19.65 5.93 23.44
C ALA A 224 20.60 6.69 22.49
N GLY A 225 20.70 6.23 21.24
CA GLY A 225 21.46 6.86 20.16
C GLY A 225 20.74 7.99 19.44
N LEU A 226 19.43 8.20 19.66
CA LEU A 226 18.69 9.28 19.02
C LEU A 226 19.16 10.65 19.55
N PRO A 227 19.33 11.65 18.68
CA PRO A 227 19.71 12.99 19.11
C PRO A 227 18.62 13.56 20.04
N ARG A 228 18.96 13.72 21.32
CA ARG A 228 18.09 14.38 22.31
C ARG A 228 17.86 15.82 21.86
N GLY A 229 16.66 16.12 21.36
CA GLY A 229 16.24 17.49 21.07
C GLY A 229 16.03 17.87 19.60
N ALA A 230 15.83 16.91 18.68
CA ALA A 230 15.14 17.22 17.41
C ALA A 230 13.61 17.21 17.59
N LEU A 231 13.13 17.80 18.68
CA LEU A 231 11.74 18.18 18.84
C LEU A 231 11.56 19.46 18.00
N CYS A 232 10.98 19.32 16.81
CA CYS A 232 10.37 20.46 16.13
C CYS A 232 8.84 20.39 16.31
N PRO A 233 8.20 21.56 16.41
CA PRO A 233 6.89 21.78 17.03
C PRO A 233 5.70 21.20 16.26
#